data_AF-A0A1L9AZ46-F1
#
_entry.id   AF-A0A1L9AZ46-F1
#
_cell.length_a   1.000
_cell.length_b   1.000
_cell.length_c   1.000
_cell.angle_alpha   90.00
_cell.angle_beta   90.00
_cell.angle_gamma   90.00
#
_symmetry.space_group_name_H-M   'P 1'
#
loop_
_entity.id
_entity.type
_entity.pdbx_description
1 polymer ?
#
loop_
_entity_poly.entity_id
_entity_poly.type
_entity_poly.pdbx_seq_one_letter_code
_entity_poly.pdbx_strand_id
1 'polypeptide(L)'
;MNSCCPRASPAATGDEVLGTGEATLANPTGRFYIAGKDSVAPSGNKFYPVGANLDGWDFFQRDTEKQVDAAVKWGWNTIRINGALLAHPEFNTKGLVSGELSKPNFDKIDRIVQAYTAKEIVVMIEFHDTVWSGNNIDTNRQLRGQRLRLREVAAPGLRPTTPARARPASTRRSRAGAGPPRR
;
A
#
# COMPACT_ATOMS: atom_id res chain seq x y z
N MET A 1 -18.36 16.75 34.34
CA MET A 1 -17.28 17.52 33.68
C MET A 1 -15.98 16.97 34.24
N ASN A 2 -15.40 15.96 33.58
CA ASN A 2 -14.21 15.28 34.09
C ASN A 2 -12.96 15.96 33.53
N SER A 3 -12.18 16.53 34.45
CA SER A 3 -10.97 17.29 34.21
C SER A 3 -9.84 16.39 33.68
N CYS A 4 -9.25 16.78 32.55
CA CYS A 4 -8.03 16.20 32.00
C CYS A 4 -6.83 16.55 32.89
N CYS A 5 -6.10 15.54 33.38
CA CYS A 5 -4.71 15.70 33.80
C CYS A 5 -3.80 15.19 32.67
N PRO A 6 -2.82 15.97 32.17
CA PRO A 6 -1.79 15.42 31.32
C PRO A 6 -0.80 14.62 32.17
N ARG A 7 -0.64 13.33 31.83
CA ARG A 7 0.38 12.46 32.41
C ARG A 7 1.74 12.84 31.80
N ALA A 8 2.61 13.44 32.59
CA ALA A 8 4.00 13.66 32.21
C ALA A 8 4.72 12.29 32.12
N SER A 9 5.31 12.00 30.96
CA SER A 9 6.21 10.84 30.80
C SER A 9 7.52 11.08 31.54
N PRO A 10 8.10 10.07 32.20
CA PRO A 10 9.39 10.23 32.87
C PRO A 10 10.50 10.43 31.84
N ALA A 11 11.39 11.38 32.13
CA ALA A 11 12.61 11.61 31.37
C ALA A 11 13.54 10.39 31.52
N ALA A 12 13.85 9.75 30.39
CA ALA A 12 14.87 8.71 30.32
C ALA A 12 16.25 9.38 30.41
N THR A 13 16.87 9.36 31.58
CA THR A 13 18.30 9.63 31.76
C THR A 13 19.08 8.36 31.44
N GLY A 14 19.41 8.19 30.16
CA GLY A 14 20.35 7.19 29.68
C GLY A 14 21.34 7.89 28.78
N ASP A 15 22.51 8.19 29.34
CA ASP A 15 23.63 8.85 28.70
C ASP A 15 24.38 7.80 27.86
N GLU A 16 24.13 7.76 26.55
CA GLU A 16 25.07 7.20 25.58
C GLU A 16 25.35 8.24 24.50
N VAL A 17 26.59 8.69 24.48
CA VAL A 17 27.15 9.64 23.52
C VAL A 17 27.19 9.01 22.14
N LEU A 18 26.24 9.35 21.26
CA LEU A 18 26.31 9.04 19.83
C LEU A 18 25.95 10.26 18.97
N GLY A 19 27.01 10.90 18.46
CA GLY A 19 26.94 11.87 17.36
C GLY A 19 26.42 13.24 17.76
N THR A 20 26.98 14.28 17.15
CA THR A 20 26.47 15.65 17.19
C THR A 20 25.06 15.67 16.58
N GLY A 21 24.06 15.33 17.40
CA GLY A 21 22.67 15.18 17.03
C GLY A 21 22.08 16.54 16.69
N GLU A 22 22.13 16.89 15.42
CA GLU A 22 21.18 17.84 14.85
C GLU A 22 19.79 17.32 15.22
N ALA A 23 19.08 18.06 16.06
CA ALA A 23 17.74 17.69 16.53
C ALA A 23 16.91 17.38 15.29
N THR A 24 16.58 16.10 15.10
CA THR A 24 15.87 15.66 13.91
C THR A 24 14.50 16.30 13.98
N LEU A 25 14.26 17.30 13.13
CA LEU A 25 13.00 18.03 13.07
C LEU A 25 11.86 17.01 13.06
N ALA A 26 10.98 17.10 14.06
CA ALA A 26 9.80 16.24 14.13
C ALA A 26 9.06 16.30 12.79
N ASN A 27 8.76 15.13 12.22
CA ASN A 27 8.20 15.06 10.88
C ASN A 27 6.84 15.77 10.84
N PRO A 28 6.68 16.87 10.07
CA PRO A 28 5.45 17.66 10.05
C PRO A 28 4.25 16.89 9.49
N THR A 29 4.48 15.77 8.82
CA THR A 29 3.40 14.97 8.21
C THR A 29 2.78 13.95 9.16
N GLY A 30 3.44 13.64 10.30
CA GLY A 30 2.99 12.57 11.20
C GLY A 30 3.02 11.17 10.58
N ARG A 31 3.85 10.94 9.55
CA ARG A 31 3.91 9.68 8.78
C ARG A 31 5.31 9.06 8.83
N PHE A 32 5.40 7.79 8.45
CA PHE A 32 6.69 7.20 8.09
C PHE A 32 7.20 7.80 6.78
N TYR A 33 8.52 7.94 6.65
CA TYR A 33 9.18 8.33 5.41
C TYR A 33 10.53 7.64 5.26
N ILE A 34 11.11 7.70 4.06
CA ILE A 34 12.42 7.13 3.75
C ILE A 34 13.45 8.26 3.69
N ALA A 35 14.53 8.13 4.45
CA ALA A 35 15.67 9.05 4.44
C ALA A 35 16.93 8.27 4.07
N GLY A 36 17.40 8.41 2.82
CA GLY A 36 18.47 7.58 2.29
C GLY A 36 18.06 6.10 2.30
N LYS A 37 18.74 5.29 3.13
CA LYS A 37 18.45 3.85 3.31
C LYS A 37 17.61 3.52 4.54
N ASP A 38 17.31 4.53 5.36
CA ASP A 38 16.64 4.35 6.63
C ASP A 38 15.13 4.63 6.50
N SER A 39 14.31 3.83 7.19
CA SER A 39 12.92 4.19 7.48
C SER A 39 12.90 5.08 8.71
N VAL A 40 12.19 6.20 8.64
CA VAL A 40 12.08 7.16 9.73
C VAL A 40 10.63 7.25 10.19
N ALA A 41 10.43 7.10 11.50
CA ALA A 41 9.13 7.16 12.15
C ALA A 41 8.57 8.60 12.21
N PRO A 42 7.27 8.78 12.49
CA PRO A 42 6.69 10.10 12.72
C PRO A 42 7.40 10.94 13.78
N SER A 43 8.01 10.30 14.78
CA SER A 43 8.80 10.97 15.82
C SER A 43 10.12 11.56 15.32
N GLY A 44 10.55 11.26 14.09
CA GLY A 44 11.86 11.65 13.55
C GLY A 44 12.97 10.62 13.79
N ASN A 45 12.72 9.60 14.61
CA ASN A 45 13.71 8.56 14.89
C ASN A 45 13.74 7.49 13.80
N LYS A 46 14.91 6.88 13.57
CA LYS A 46 15.03 5.69 12.72
C LYS A 46 14.15 4.57 13.27
N PHE A 47 13.44 3.90 12.36
CA PHE A 47 12.58 2.77 12.68
C PHE A 47 13.23 1.47 12.25
N TYR A 48 13.47 0.60 13.23
CA TYR A 48 13.98 -0.75 13.00
C TYR A 48 12.88 -1.76 13.31
N PRO A 49 12.27 -2.40 12.30
CA PRO A 49 11.18 -3.34 12.52
C PRO A 49 11.66 -4.58 13.28
N VAL A 50 11.05 -4.86 14.43
CA VAL A 50 11.24 -6.07 15.25
C VAL A 50 9.86 -6.66 15.54
N GLY A 51 9.61 -7.86 15.03
CA GLY A 51 8.29 -8.47 15.08
C GLY A 51 8.18 -9.80 14.36
N ALA A 52 6.96 -10.21 14.03
CA ALA A 52 6.68 -11.44 13.33
C ALA A 52 5.59 -11.29 12.26
N ASN A 53 5.50 -12.34 11.42
CA ASN A 53 4.40 -12.54 10.50
C ASN A 53 3.22 -13.19 11.25
N LEU A 54 2.03 -12.64 11.06
CA LEU A 54 0.80 -13.13 11.66
C LEU A 54 -0.24 -13.38 10.56
N ASP A 55 -1.16 -14.29 10.86
CA ASP A 55 -2.35 -14.47 10.02
C ASP A 55 -3.20 -13.20 10.08
N GLY A 56 -3.55 -12.65 8.92
CA GLY A 56 -4.39 -11.46 8.82
C GLY A 56 -5.87 -11.80 8.75
N TRP A 57 -6.53 -11.28 7.72
CA TRP A 57 -7.97 -11.36 7.58
C TRP A 57 -8.46 -12.70 7.00
N ASP A 58 -7.64 -13.36 6.20
CA ASP A 58 -8.08 -14.42 5.29
C ASP A 58 -7.55 -15.82 5.61
N PHE A 59 -6.46 -15.92 6.36
CA PHE A 59 -5.82 -17.19 6.69
C PHE A 59 -6.27 -17.71 8.07
N PHE A 60 -6.62 -19.00 8.13
CA PHE A 60 -6.89 -19.81 9.33
C PHE A 60 -7.82 -19.18 10.40
N GLN A 61 -8.60 -18.15 10.05
CA GLN A 61 -9.56 -17.43 10.90
C GLN A 61 -9.12 -17.27 12.38
N ARG A 62 -7.85 -16.92 12.61
CA ARG A 62 -7.35 -16.70 13.97
C ARG A 62 -7.75 -15.32 14.50
N ASP A 63 -7.91 -15.24 15.82
CA ASP A 63 -8.17 -14.00 16.56
C ASP A 63 -6.86 -13.22 16.78
N THR A 64 -6.21 -12.80 15.69
CA THR A 64 -4.92 -12.10 15.71
C THR A 64 -4.96 -10.84 16.57
N GLU A 65 -6.08 -10.11 16.57
CA GLU A 65 -6.29 -8.93 17.41
C GLU A 65 -6.18 -9.22 18.92
N LYS A 66 -6.35 -10.47 19.36
CA LYS A 66 -6.25 -10.87 20.77
C LYS A 66 -4.81 -11.19 21.21
N GLN A 67 -3.83 -11.19 20.30
CA GLN A 67 -2.44 -11.53 20.60
C GLN A 67 -1.57 -10.30 20.92
N VAL A 68 -2.18 -9.12 21.04
CA VAL A 68 -1.44 -7.86 21.22
C VAL A 68 -0.61 -7.84 22.52
N ASP A 69 -1.13 -8.35 23.63
CA ASP A 69 -0.40 -8.36 24.90
C ASP A 69 0.81 -9.29 24.86
N ALA A 70 0.75 -10.37 24.07
CA ALA A 70 1.91 -11.24 23.83
C ALA A 70 2.97 -10.52 23.01
N ALA A 71 2.58 -9.78 21.96
CA ALA A 71 3.50 -8.97 21.17
C ALA A 71 4.22 -7.90 22.02
N VAL A 72 3.49 -7.21 22.89
CA VAL A 72 4.08 -6.26 23.86
C VAL A 72 5.06 -6.98 24.79
N LYS A 73 4.68 -8.14 25.34
CA LYS A 73 5.55 -8.93 26.21
C LYS A 73 6.85 -9.38 25.52
N TRP A 74 6.80 -9.63 24.21
CA TRP A 74 7.97 -9.98 23.40
C TRP A 74 8.78 -8.77 22.93
N GLY A 75 8.35 -7.54 23.24
CA GLY A 75 9.05 -6.31 22.85
C GLY A 75 8.95 -6.02 21.34
N TRP A 76 7.90 -6.48 20.68
CA TRP A 76 7.69 -6.21 19.26
C TRP A 76 7.23 -4.76 19.05
N ASN A 77 7.74 -4.15 17.97
CA ASN A 77 7.33 -2.82 17.52
C ASN A 77 6.65 -2.83 16.15
N THR A 78 6.57 -4.01 15.51
CA THR A 78 5.86 -4.20 14.25
C THR A 78 5.20 -5.58 14.18
N ILE A 79 4.18 -5.71 13.36
CA ILE A 79 3.66 -6.98 12.86
C ILE A 79 3.44 -6.90 11.34
N ARG A 80 3.60 -8.02 10.65
CA ARG A 80 3.17 -8.17 9.25
C ARG A 80 1.96 -9.09 9.19
N ILE A 81 0.82 -8.57 8.74
CA ILE A 81 -0.41 -9.36 8.62
C ILE A 81 -0.58 -9.82 7.18
N ASN A 82 -0.69 -11.13 7.02
CA ASN A 82 -0.79 -11.77 5.73
C ASN A 82 -2.27 -11.99 5.38
N GLY A 83 -2.67 -11.70 4.15
CA GLY A 83 -3.98 -12.10 3.65
C GLY A 83 -3.98 -12.29 2.14
N ALA A 84 -5.03 -12.88 1.59
CA ALA A 84 -5.12 -13.02 0.14
C ALA A 84 -5.81 -11.79 -0.46
N LEU A 85 -5.31 -11.35 -1.61
CA LEU A 85 -5.99 -10.41 -2.49
C LEU A 85 -7.03 -11.16 -3.34
N LEU A 86 -6.72 -12.38 -3.80
CA LEU A 86 -7.65 -13.23 -4.54
C LEU A 86 -8.30 -14.30 -3.66
N ALA A 87 -9.55 -14.64 -3.98
CA ALA A 87 -10.23 -15.77 -3.35
C ALA A 87 -9.66 -17.09 -3.88
N HIS A 88 -9.32 -18.00 -2.96
CA HIS A 88 -8.91 -19.37 -3.22
C HIS A 88 -9.83 -20.32 -2.46
N PRO A 89 -10.93 -20.80 -3.08
CA PRO A 89 -11.86 -21.74 -2.45
C PRO A 89 -11.18 -22.99 -1.90
N GLU A 90 -10.12 -23.46 -2.56
CA GLU A 90 -9.32 -24.62 -2.17
C GLU A 90 -8.53 -24.40 -0.86
N PHE A 91 -8.27 -23.15 -0.47
CA PHE A 91 -7.59 -22.77 0.77
C PHE A 91 -8.50 -22.01 1.74
N ASN A 92 -9.82 -22.02 1.49
CA ASN A 92 -10.82 -21.30 2.28
C ASN A 92 -10.52 -19.79 2.43
N THR A 93 -9.89 -19.18 1.42
CA THR A 93 -9.62 -17.73 1.39
C THR A 93 -10.67 -17.02 0.53
N LYS A 94 -11.13 -15.87 1.00
CA LYS A 94 -12.19 -15.06 0.36
C LYS A 94 -11.62 -13.87 -0.43
N GLY A 95 -10.34 -13.55 -0.25
CA GLY A 95 -9.66 -12.43 -0.90
C GLY A 95 -10.12 -11.06 -0.40
N LEU A 96 -9.53 -10.00 -0.97
CA LEU A 96 -10.07 -8.64 -0.92
C LEU A 96 -10.62 -8.27 -2.31
N VAL A 97 -11.89 -8.59 -2.53
CA VAL A 97 -12.68 -8.13 -3.69
C VAL A 97 -13.32 -6.77 -3.42
N SER A 98 -13.69 -6.03 -4.46
CA SER A 98 -14.45 -4.77 -4.28
C SER A 98 -15.89 -5.06 -3.84
N GLY A 99 -16.44 -4.20 -2.98
CA GLY A 99 -17.85 -4.24 -2.56
C GLY A 99 -18.09 -5.01 -1.26
N GLU A 100 -19.37 -5.21 -0.94
CA GLU A 100 -19.83 -5.72 0.37
C GLU A 100 -19.27 -7.10 0.75
N LEU A 101 -18.88 -7.92 -0.23
CA LEU A 101 -18.33 -9.25 0.01
C LEU A 101 -17.03 -9.23 0.82
N SER A 102 -16.24 -8.15 0.74
CA SER A 102 -15.00 -8.00 1.52
C SER A 102 -15.18 -7.21 2.81
N LYS A 103 -16.38 -6.72 3.10
CA LYS A 103 -16.64 -5.96 4.33
C LYS A 103 -16.18 -6.71 5.58
N PRO A 104 -16.47 -8.01 5.78
CA PRO A 104 -15.99 -8.72 6.97
C PRO A 104 -14.46 -8.79 7.07
N ASN A 105 -13.76 -8.82 5.93
CA ASN A 105 -12.30 -8.84 5.89
C ASN A 105 -11.73 -7.46 6.25
N PHE A 106 -12.29 -6.38 5.72
CA PHE A 106 -11.92 -5.01 6.10
C PHE A 106 -12.20 -4.74 7.59
N ASP A 107 -13.37 -5.13 8.09
CA ASP A 107 -13.71 -5.00 9.51
C ASP A 107 -12.71 -5.75 10.40
N LYS A 108 -12.18 -6.90 9.93
CA LYS A 108 -11.14 -7.65 10.64
C LYS A 108 -9.78 -6.96 10.56
N ILE A 109 -9.37 -6.43 9.40
CA ILE A 109 -8.15 -5.63 9.26
C ILE A 109 -8.21 -4.45 10.23
N ASP A 110 -9.33 -3.73 10.28
CA ASP A 110 -9.51 -2.58 11.16
C ASP A 110 -9.35 -2.96 12.63
N ARG A 111 -9.93 -4.08 13.07
CA ARG A 111 -9.75 -4.56 14.45
C ARG A 111 -8.29 -4.88 14.78
N ILE A 112 -7.57 -5.54 13.86
CA ILE A 112 -6.15 -5.84 14.05
C ILE A 112 -5.34 -4.54 14.11
N VAL A 113 -5.54 -3.63 13.16
CA VAL A 113 -4.87 -2.33 13.12
C VAL A 113 -5.12 -1.57 14.42
N GLN A 114 -6.37 -1.45 14.86
CA GLN A 114 -6.72 -0.74 16.10
C GLN A 114 -6.07 -1.39 17.33
N ALA A 115 -6.14 -2.72 17.46
CA ALA A 115 -5.60 -3.41 18.62
C ALA A 115 -4.08 -3.18 18.78
N TYR A 116 -3.33 -3.32 17.69
CA TYR A 116 -1.86 -3.18 17.71
C TYR A 116 -1.40 -1.72 17.76
N THR A 117 -2.04 -0.82 17.01
CA THR A 117 -1.66 0.60 17.03
C THR A 117 -2.01 1.29 18.35
N ALA A 118 -3.04 0.82 19.08
CA ALA A 118 -3.32 1.27 20.45
C ALA A 118 -2.18 0.93 21.45
N LYS A 119 -1.25 0.05 21.07
CA LYS A 119 -0.02 -0.27 21.80
C LYS A 119 1.24 0.26 21.11
N GLU A 120 1.08 1.18 20.16
CA GLU A 120 2.16 1.79 19.37
C GLU A 120 2.95 0.77 18.51
N ILE A 121 2.33 -0.38 18.19
CA ILE A 121 2.92 -1.38 17.30
C ILE A 121 2.49 -1.08 15.86
N VAL A 122 3.47 -0.99 14.95
CA VAL A 122 3.24 -0.75 13.52
C VAL A 122 2.62 -1.99 12.87
N VAL A 123 1.63 -1.80 12.01
CA VAL A 123 1.02 -2.89 11.24
C VAL A 123 1.38 -2.76 9.76
N MET A 124 2.09 -3.74 9.24
CA MET A 124 2.36 -3.90 7.82
C MET A 124 1.31 -4.84 7.21
N ILE A 125 0.59 -4.36 6.20
CA ILE A 125 -0.42 -5.13 5.47
C ILE A 125 0.24 -5.77 4.25
N GLU A 126 0.12 -7.08 4.11
CA GLU A 126 0.66 -7.80 2.96
C GLU A 126 -0.38 -8.71 2.29
N PHE A 127 -0.27 -8.78 0.97
CA PHE A 127 -1.03 -9.66 0.10
C PHE A 127 -0.22 -10.89 -0.28
N HIS A 128 -0.52 -12.01 0.35
CA HIS A 128 0.20 -13.28 0.30
C HIS A 128 -0.25 -14.16 -0.89
N ASP A 129 -0.38 -13.56 -2.07
CA ASP A 129 -1.16 -14.08 -3.21
C ASP A 129 -0.41 -15.07 -4.13
N THR A 130 0.80 -15.49 -3.77
CA THR A 130 1.65 -16.35 -4.63
C THR A 130 1.86 -17.76 -4.10
N VAL A 131 1.36 -18.10 -2.91
CA VAL A 131 1.98 -19.20 -2.16
C VAL A 131 1.25 -20.54 -2.26
N TRP A 132 0.21 -20.67 -3.10
CA TRP A 132 -0.44 -21.98 -3.22
C TRP A 132 -1.17 -22.29 -4.53
N SER A 133 -0.81 -21.69 -5.67
CA SER A 133 -1.39 -22.11 -6.95
C SER A 133 -0.64 -23.25 -7.66
N GLY A 134 0.25 -23.98 -6.98
CA GLY A 134 0.94 -25.14 -7.56
C GLY A 134 1.73 -24.81 -8.84
N ASN A 135 2.48 -23.70 -8.83
CA ASN A 135 3.22 -23.14 -9.97
C ASN A 135 2.37 -22.57 -11.13
N ASN A 136 1.04 -22.57 -11.04
CA ASN A 136 0.20 -21.86 -12.00
C ASN A 136 -0.05 -20.43 -11.52
N ILE A 137 0.92 -19.55 -11.74
CA ILE A 137 0.68 -18.10 -11.65
C ILE A 137 -0.18 -17.74 -12.87
N ASP A 138 -1.50 -17.66 -12.70
CA ASP A 138 -2.37 -17.08 -13.73
C ASP A 138 -2.19 -15.56 -13.77
N THR A 139 -1.08 -15.13 -14.36
CA THR A 139 -0.71 -13.72 -14.58
C THR A 139 -1.82 -12.93 -15.30
N ASN A 140 -2.69 -13.59 -16.06
CA ASN A 140 -3.80 -12.97 -16.76
C ASN A 140 -4.99 -12.63 -15.85
N ARG A 141 -5.11 -13.23 -14.66
CA ARG A 141 -6.17 -12.89 -13.68
C ARG A 141 -5.76 -11.70 -12.82
N GLN A 142 -4.49 -11.65 -12.40
CA GLN A 142 -3.91 -10.50 -11.69
C GLN A 142 -4.00 -9.21 -12.52
N LEU A 143 -3.62 -9.25 -13.80
CA LEU A 143 -3.65 -8.08 -14.67
C LEU A 143 -5.09 -7.60 -14.96
N ARG A 144 -6.07 -8.51 -15.09
CA ARG A 144 -7.47 -8.11 -15.34
C ARG A 144 -8.16 -7.50 -14.13
N GLY A 145 -7.87 -7.99 -12.92
CA GLY A 145 -8.34 -7.37 -11.67
C GLY A 145 -7.76 -5.98 -11.44
N GLN A 146 -6.49 -5.76 -11.78
CA GLN A 146 -5.85 -4.45 -11.70
C GLN A 146 -6.30 -3.49 -12.81
N ARG A 147 -6.52 -3.99 -14.04
CA ARG A 147 -6.93 -3.17 -15.19
C ARG A 147 -8.39 -2.73 -15.13
N LEU A 148 -9.25 -3.43 -14.37
CA LEU A 148 -10.65 -3.00 -14.14
C LEU A 148 -10.78 -1.76 -13.23
N ARG A 149 -9.72 -1.37 -12.50
CA ARG A 149 -9.74 -0.21 -11.58
C ARG A 149 -9.05 1.04 -12.13
N LEU A 150 -8.54 0.99 -13.36
CA LEU A 150 -7.95 2.14 -14.06
C LEU A 150 -8.90 2.73 -15.12
N ARG A 151 -10.21 2.48 -15.01
CA ARG A 151 -11.22 3.34 -15.61
C ARG A 151 -11.60 4.41 -14.59
N GLU A 152 -10.81 5.47 -14.63
CA GLU A 152 -11.24 6.86 -14.51
C GLU A 152 -12.50 7.07 -13.66
N VAL A 153 -12.30 7.41 -12.38
CA VAL A 153 -13.26 8.25 -11.65
C VAL A 153 -13.20 9.63 -12.31
N ALA A 154 -13.77 9.75 -13.51
CA ALA A 154 -14.04 11.05 -14.11
C ALA A 154 -15.08 11.71 -13.21
N ALA A 155 -14.67 12.80 -12.55
CA ALA A 155 -15.61 13.67 -11.87
C ALA A 155 -16.77 13.99 -12.83
N PRO A 156 -18.03 13.90 -12.40
CA PRO A 156 -19.16 14.22 -13.25
C PRO A 156 -19.09 15.71 -13.60
N GLY A 157 -18.70 16.05 -14.83
CA GLY A 157 -18.77 17.44 -15.30
C GLY A 157 -17.81 17.86 -16.41
N LEU A 158 -16.71 17.15 -16.65
CA LEU A 158 -15.77 17.54 -17.71
C LEU A 158 -15.98 16.68 -18.96
N ARG A 159 -16.66 17.26 -19.95
CA ARG A 159 -16.72 16.70 -21.30
C ARG A 159 -15.30 16.66 -21.87
N PRO A 160 -14.80 15.50 -22.33
CA PRO A 160 -13.53 15.45 -23.02
C PRO A 160 -13.64 16.23 -24.34
N THR A 161 -12.85 17.29 -24.48
CA THR A 161 -12.65 17.97 -25.77
C THR A 161 -11.82 17.05 -26.65
N THR A 162 -12.45 16.44 -27.64
CA THR A 162 -11.77 15.70 -28.71
C THR A 162 -10.74 16.62 -29.38
N PRO A 163 -9.44 16.28 -29.41
CA PRO A 163 -8.47 17.08 -30.15
C PRO A 163 -8.77 16.94 -31.66
N ALA A 164 -8.90 18.09 -32.32
CA ALA A 164 -9.12 18.17 -33.75
C ALA A 164 -8.00 17.45 -34.51
N ARG A 165 -8.37 16.46 -35.31
CA ARG A 165 -7.47 15.69 -36.17
C ARG A 165 -6.85 16.63 -37.22
N ALA A 166 -5.56 16.92 -37.08
CA ALA A 166 -4.81 17.66 -38.08
C ALA A 166 -4.85 16.93 -39.43
N ARG A 167 -5.31 17.61 -40.49
CA ARG A 167 -5.28 17.12 -41.88
C ARG A 167 -3.82 17.08 -42.35
N PRO A 168 -3.35 15.98 -42.97
CA PRO A 168 -2.04 15.98 -43.60
C PRO A 168 -2.04 16.87 -44.85
N ALA A 169 -0.98 17.67 -44.99
CA ALA A 169 -0.75 18.54 -46.13
C ALA A 169 -0.52 17.73 -47.41
N SER A 170 -1.24 18.06 -48.48
CA SER A 170 -1.08 17.45 -49.79
C SER A 170 0.21 17.93 -50.46
N THR A 171 1.17 17.03 -50.67
CA THR A 171 2.33 17.29 -51.51
C THR A 171 1.94 17.23 -52.99
N ARG A 172 1.95 18.40 -53.63
CA ARG A 172 1.71 18.61 -55.06
C ARG A 172 2.95 18.13 -55.84
N ARG A 173 2.87 16.96 -56.50
CA ARG A 173 3.89 16.52 -57.48
C ARG A 173 3.73 17.31 -58.78
N SER A 174 4.77 18.07 -59.14
CA SER A 174 4.94 18.69 -60.45
C SER A 174 5.26 17.64 -61.51
N ARG A 175 4.62 17.81 -62.67
CA ARG A 175 4.65 16.96 -63.86
C ARG A 175 5.86 17.37 -64.71
N ALA A 176 6.80 16.48 -64.97
CA ALA A 176 7.93 16.72 -65.87
C ALA A 176 7.67 16.08 -67.25
N GLY A 177 7.71 16.93 -68.27
CA GLY A 177 8.31 16.71 -69.60
C GLY A 177 7.91 15.47 -70.41
N ALA A 178 7.03 15.67 -71.38
CA ALA A 178 6.96 14.84 -72.58
C ALA A 178 8.10 15.23 -73.55
N GLY A 179 8.84 14.24 -74.06
CA GLY A 179 9.78 14.38 -75.18
C GLY A 179 9.43 13.36 -76.28
N PRO A 180 9.58 13.71 -77.58
CA PRO A 180 8.87 13.08 -78.70
C PRO A 180 9.59 11.86 -79.30
N PRO A 181 8.94 11.09 -80.20
CA PRO A 181 9.39 9.78 -80.63
C PRO A 181 10.41 9.87 -81.77
N ARG A 182 11.28 8.87 -81.88
CA ARG A 182 11.97 8.55 -83.14
C ARG A 182 11.79 7.07 -83.46
N ARG A 183 11.66 6.87 -84.76
CA ARG A 183 11.24 5.68 -85.50
C ARG A 183 12.23 4.54 -85.42
#